data_AF-A0A351C947-F1
#
_entry.id   AF-A0A351C947-F1
#
_cell.length_a   1.000
_cell.length_b   1.000
_cell.length_c   1.000
_cell.angle_alpha   90.00
_cell.angle_beta   90.00
_cell.angle_gamma   90.00
#
_symmetry.space_group_name_H-M   'P 1'
#
loop_
_entity.id
_entity.type
_entity.pdbx_description
1 polymer ?
#
loop_
_entity_poly.entity_id
_entity_poly.type
_entity_poly.pdbx_seq_one_letter_code
_entity_poly.pdbx_strand_id
1 'polypeptide(L)'
;MSVQPAILKRAEFNPDVRKYWLMGGIWILFVTIAGIPLILVWYILGMWITGRYLDRLECVLTDRTLIVKKGMIVRSEKTIPLDKITDLGLVQGPLMRYFKVHSLTVETAGQSSQGALVKLYGITDVEQFRDAVLKQRDLLKSTTDEAVQPTSNPDDSLTLLREIRDTLKEIASKDK
;
A
#
# COMPACT_ATOMS: atom_id res chain seq x y z
N MET A 1 11.71 1.80 25.29
CA MET A 1 10.57 2.70 25.06
C MET A 1 10.14 2.53 23.61
N SER A 2 9.20 1.62 23.34
CA SER A 2 8.63 1.43 22.00
C SER A 2 7.76 2.63 21.67
N VAL A 3 8.30 3.58 20.90
CA VAL A 3 7.56 4.70 20.33
C VAL A 3 6.38 4.11 19.57
N GLN A 4 5.18 4.21 20.13
CA GLN A 4 3.97 3.83 19.41
C GLN A 4 3.81 4.85 18.28
N PRO A 5 3.93 4.46 17.01
CA PRO A 5 3.76 5.41 15.92
C PRO A 5 2.33 5.95 15.99
N ALA A 6 2.16 7.27 15.90
CA ALA A 6 0.84 7.90 15.95
C ALA A 6 -0.02 7.31 14.83
N ILE A 7 -1.11 6.63 15.21
CA ILE A 7 -2.04 6.04 14.26
C ILE A 7 -2.88 7.19 13.69
N LEU A 8 -2.68 7.48 12.41
CA LEU A 8 -3.38 8.58 11.73
C LEU A 8 -4.75 8.13 11.21
N LYS A 9 -4.84 6.91 10.65
CA LYS A 9 -6.10 6.39 10.12
C LYS A 9 -6.11 4.86 10.13
N ARG A 10 -7.20 4.25 10.59
CA ARG A 10 -7.44 2.81 10.50
C ARG A 10 -8.42 2.56 9.35
N ALA A 11 -8.11 1.61 8.48
CA ALA A 11 -9.05 1.18 7.45
C ALA A 11 -10.16 0.36 8.12
N GLU A 12 -11.42 0.75 7.89
CA GLU A 12 -12.56 -0.09 8.23
C GLU A 12 -12.82 -1.06 7.07
N PHE A 13 -13.34 -2.26 7.38
CA PHE A 13 -13.62 -3.27 6.36
C PHE A 13 -15.13 -3.53 6.25
N ASN A 14 -15.65 -3.49 5.03
CA ASN A 14 -17.06 -3.73 4.77
C ASN A 14 -17.38 -5.25 4.85
N PRO A 15 -18.37 -5.68 5.67
CA PRO A 15 -18.79 -7.08 5.73
C PRO A 15 -19.33 -7.64 4.41
N ASP A 16 -19.73 -6.81 3.44
CA ASP A 16 -20.24 -7.25 2.14
C ASP A 16 -19.21 -8.00 1.27
N VAL A 17 -17.91 -7.88 1.62
CA VAL A 17 -16.83 -8.70 1.04
C VAL A 17 -17.10 -10.18 1.26
N ARG A 18 -17.71 -10.54 2.40
CA ARG A 18 -18.08 -11.92 2.73
C ARG A 18 -19.03 -12.49 1.67
N LYS A 19 -20.05 -11.71 1.30
CA LYS A 19 -21.04 -12.08 0.28
C LYS A 19 -20.39 -12.19 -1.09
N TYR A 20 -19.53 -11.23 -1.46
CA TYR A 20 -18.81 -11.24 -2.73
C TYR A 20 -17.97 -12.51 -2.94
N TRP A 21 -17.17 -12.91 -1.94
CA TRP A 21 -16.37 -14.15 -2.03
C TRP A 21 -17.22 -15.41 -2.06
N LEU A 22 -18.27 -15.47 -1.23
CA LEU A 22 -19.21 -16.59 -1.21
C LEU A 22 -19.91 -16.77 -2.56
N MET A 23 -20.32 -15.68 -3.20
CA MET A 23 -21.08 -15.70 -4.43
C MET A 23 -20.29 -16.31 -5.59
N GLY A 24 -18.98 -16.09 -5.67
CA GLY A 24 -18.12 -16.74 -6.67
C GLY A 24 -18.10 -18.26 -6.53
N GLY A 25 -17.97 -18.77 -5.30
CA GLY A 25 -18.02 -20.21 -5.02
C GLY A 25 -19.39 -20.83 -5.30
N ILE A 26 -20.47 -20.11 -4.95
CA ILE A 26 -21.84 -20.53 -5.25
C ILE A 26 -22.05 -20.64 -6.75
N TRP A 27 -21.54 -19.69 -7.55
CA TRP A 27 -21.69 -19.71 -9.01
C TRP A 27 -21.03 -20.93 -9.64
N ILE A 28 -19.81 -21.29 -9.19
CA ILE A 28 -19.09 -22.50 -9.62
C ILE A 28 -19.86 -23.78 -9.26
N LEU A 29 -20.37 -23.85 -8.02
CA LEU A 29 -21.14 -24.99 -7.57
C LEU A 29 -22.51 -25.09 -8.27
N PHE A 30 -23.11 -23.96 -8.64
CA PHE A 30 -24.38 -23.92 -9.35
C PHE A 30 -24.27 -24.42 -10.79
N VAL A 31 -23.18 -24.10 -11.48
CA VAL A 31 -22.89 -24.65 -12.83
C VAL A 31 -22.69 -26.17 -12.78
N THR A 32 -22.28 -26.71 -11.62
CA THR A 32 -22.14 -28.15 -11.42
C THR A 32 -23.45 -28.73 -10.86
N ILE A 33 -24.22 -29.47 -11.63
CA ILE A 33 -25.49 -30.06 -11.18
C ILE A 33 -25.32 -30.90 -9.88
N ALA A 34 -24.18 -31.59 -9.73
CA ALA A 34 -23.84 -32.35 -8.53
C ALA A 34 -23.46 -31.48 -7.31
N GLY A 35 -23.18 -30.20 -7.50
CA GLY A 35 -22.77 -29.25 -6.46
C GLY A 35 -23.91 -28.61 -5.67
N ILE A 36 -25.16 -28.73 -6.15
CA ILE A 36 -26.35 -28.12 -5.55
C ILE A 36 -26.52 -28.47 -4.05
N PRO A 37 -26.45 -29.75 -3.61
CA PRO A 37 -26.53 -30.07 -2.18
C PRO A 37 -25.35 -29.49 -1.38
N LEU A 38 -24.20 -29.29 -2.03
CA LEU A 38 -22.99 -28.75 -1.41
C LEU A 38 -23.07 -27.23 -1.19
N ILE A 39 -23.96 -26.51 -1.90
CA ILE A 39 -24.10 -25.05 -1.80
C ILE A 39 -24.46 -24.62 -0.37
N LEU A 40 -25.38 -25.34 0.29
CA LEU A 40 -25.84 -24.98 1.64
C LEU A 40 -24.69 -25.09 2.66
N VAL A 41 -23.92 -26.18 2.57
CA VAL A 41 -22.75 -26.43 3.41
C VAL A 41 -21.66 -25.40 3.12
N TRP A 42 -21.39 -25.14 1.84
CA TRP A 42 -20.42 -24.13 1.40
C TRP A 42 -20.76 -22.74 1.91
N TYR A 43 -22.03 -22.33 1.84
CA TYR A 43 -22.49 -21.02 2.27
C TYR A 43 -22.28 -20.82 3.77
N ILE A 44 -22.66 -21.80 4.59
CA ILE A 44 -22.48 -21.76 6.05
C ILE A 44 -20.99 -21.70 6.39
N LEU A 45 -20.20 -22.59 5.80
CA LEU A 45 -18.77 -22.69 6.09
C LEU A 45 -18.01 -21.44 5.63
N GLY A 46 -18.30 -20.96 4.43
CA GLY A 46 -17.67 -19.76 3.88
C GLY A 46 -18.08 -18.50 4.62
N MET A 47 -19.30 -18.39 5.14
CA MET A 47 -19.68 -17.24 5.99
C MET A 47 -18.85 -17.22 7.28
N TRP A 48 -18.65 -18.39 7.90
CA TRP A 48 -17.86 -18.53 9.12
C TRP A 48 -16.37 -18.24 8.89
N ILE A 49 -15.78 -18.81 7.83
CA ILE A 49 -14.38 -18.60 7.45
C ILE A 49 -14.15 -17.13 7.08
N THR A 50 -14.97 -16.56 6.19
CA THR A 50 -14.76 -15.19 5.72
C THR A 50 -15.00 -14.16 6.82
N GLY A 51 -15.89 -14.46 7.77
CA GLY A 51 -16.06 -13.67 8.99
C GLY A 51 -14.77 -13.57 9.79
N ARG A 52 -14.19 -14.73 10.16
CA ARG A 52 -12.92 -14.79 10.88
C ARG A 52 -11.75 -14.18 10.13
N TYR A 53 -11.76 -14.23 8.79
CA TYR A 53 -10.71 -13.63 7.98
C TYR A 53 -10.76 -12.10 8.05
N LEU A 54 -11.96 -11.53 7.89
CA LEU A 54 -12.17 -10.09 7.89
C LEU A 54 -11.91 -9.47 9.28
N ASP A 55 -12.30 -10.16 10.36
CA ASP A 55 -12.08 -9.71 11.74
C ASP A 55 -10.58 -9.67 12.11
N ARG A 56 -9.72 -10.30 11.32
CA ARG A 56 -8.26 -10.31 11.53
C ARG A 56 -7.49 -9.50 10.50
N LEU A 57 -8.17 -8.84 9.57
CA LEU A 57 -7.56 -7.88 8.66
C LEU A 57 -7.48 -6.53 9.35
N GLU A 58 -6.26 -6.01 9.49
CA GLU A 58 -6.04 -4.66 9.98
C GLU A 58 -5.11 -3.93 9.01
N CYS A 59 -5.51 -2.74 8.58
CA CYS A 59 -4.65 -1.83 7.84
C CYS A 59 -4.61 -0.51 8.59
N VAL A 60 -3.41 -0.10 8.97
CA VAL A 60 -3.16 1.05 9.83
C VAL A 60 -2.17 1.97 9.14
N LEU A 61 -2.61 3.20 8.88
CA LEU A 61 -1.76 4.29 8.42
C LEU A 61 -1.16 4.99 9.63
N THR A 62 0.17 5.05 9.67
CA THR A 62 0.94 5.82 10.64
C THR A 62 1.58 7.04 9.99
N ASP A 63 2.29 7.84 10.78
CA ASP A 63 3.03 9.02 10.34
C ASP A 63 4.01 8.75 9.19
N ARG A 64 4.73 7.61 9.22
CA ARG A 64 5.78 7.29 8.24
C ARG A 64 5.62 5.94 7.57
N THR A 65 4.72 5.09 8.06
CA THR A 65 4.56 3.72 7.56
C THR A 65 3.10 3.32 7.36
N LEU A 66 2.87 2.40 6.43
CA LEU A 66 1.61 1.70 6.24
C LEU A 66 1.79 0.27 6.77
N ILE A 67 1.06 -0.08 7.82
CA ILE A 67 1.13 -1.40 8.45
C ILE A 67 -0.08 -2.21 8.00
N VAL A 68 0.16 -3.30 7.30
CA VAL A 68 -0.87 -4.23 6.83
C VAL A 68 -0.70 -5.56 7.57
N LYS A 69 -1.72 -5.94 8.33
CA LYS A 69 -1.79 -7.23 9.04
C LYS A 69 -2.86 -8.10 8.39
N LYS A 70 -2.47 -9.30 7.96
CA LYS A 70 -3.37 -10.30 7.37
C LYS A 70 -3.06 -11.69 7.93
N GLY A 71 -4.10 -12.51 8.14
CA GLY A 71 -3.93 -13.92 8.46
C GLY A 71 -4.93 -14.48 9.45
N MET A 72 -5.45 -15.66 9.14
CA MET A 72 -6.36 -16.40 10.03
C MET A 72 -5.61 -17.39 10.93
N ILE A 73 -4.69 -18.17 10.32
CA ILE A 73 -3.91 -19.23 10.96
C ILE A 73 -2.45 -18.78 11.10
N VAL A 74 -1.85 -18.30 10.01
CA VAL A 74 -0.51 -17.70 9.99
C VAL A 74 -0.66 -16.18 9.92
N ARG A 75 -0.20 -15.47 10.96
CA ARG A 75 -0.19 -14.00 10.99
C ARG A 75 0.94 -13.47 10.13
N SER A 76 0.61 -12.67 9.13
CA SER A 76 1.56 -11.95 8.30
C SER A 76 1.39 -10.45 8.53
N GLU A 77 2.42 -9.82 9.07
CA GLU A 77 2.51 -8.37 9.24
C GLU A 77 3.50 -7.82 8.23
N LYS A 78 3.09 -6.78 7.50
CA LYS A 78 3.90 -6.09 6.49
C LYS A 78 3.90 -4.61 6.82
N THR A 79 5.07 -4.09 7.16
CA THR A 79 5.30 -2.67 7.37
C THR A 79 5.94 -2.09 6.13
N ILE A 80 5.22 -1.19 5.47
CA ILE A 80 5.63 -0.55 4.22
C ILE A 80 5.92 0.91 4.52
N PRO A 81 7.18 1.37 4.43
CA PRO A 81 7.49 2.80 4.56
C PRO A 81 6.81 3.60 3.45
N LEU A 82 6.25 4.78 3.79
CA LEU A 82 5.53 5.60 2.82
C LEU A 82 6.43 6.08 1.66
N ASP A 83 7.72 6.28 1.92
CA ASP A 83 8.74 6.61 0.92
C ASP A 83 9.00 5.50 -0.10
N LYS A 84 8.70 4.24 0.25
CA LYS A 84 8.87 3.09 -0.63
C LYS A 84 7.65 2.79 -1.49
N ILE A 85 6.51 3.43 -1.23
CA ILE A 85 5.29 3.23 -2.02
C ILE A 85 5.46 3.91 -3.38
N THR A 86 5.45 3.11 -4.45
CA THR A 86 5.55 3.59 -5.83
C THR A 86 4.18 3.89 -6.41
N ASP A 87 3.25 2.95 -6.25
CA ASP A 87 1.91 3.06 -6.79
C ASP A 87 0.83 2.57 -5.81
N LEU A 88 -0.32 3.22 -5.89
CA LEU A 88 -1.53 2.89 -5.14
C LEU A 88 -2.68 2.75 -6.13
N GLY A 89 -2.91 1.50 -6.56
CA GLY A 89 -3.96 1.14 -7.49
C GLY A 89 -5.27 0.82 -6.78
N LEU A 90 -6.37 1.37 -7.29
CA LEU A 90 -7.73 0.98 -6.92
C LEU A 90 -8.35 0.18 -8.05
N VAL A 91 -8.83 -1.01 -7.74
CA VAL A 91 -9.53 -1.86 -8.71
C VAL A 91 -10.91 -2.21 -8.17
N GLN A 92 -11.93 -1.99 -9.01
CA GLN A 92 -13.32 -2.33 -8.74
C GLN A 92 -13.95 -2.91 -10.01
N GLY A 93 -14.21 -4.23 -10.00
CA GLY A 93 -14.98 -4.88 -11.06
C GLY A 93 -16.50 -4.63 -10.93
N PRO A 94 -17.30 -4.98 -11.95
CA PRO A 94 -18.76 -4.80 -11.94
C PRO A 94 -19.45 -5.47 -10.74
N LEU A 95 -19.07 -6.71 -10.42
CA LEU A 95 -19.61 -7.43 -9.28
C LEU A 95 -19.15 -6.80 -7.94
N MET A 96 -17.90 -6.35 -7.87
CA MET A 96 -17.39 -5.64 -6.69
C MET A 96 -18.15 -4.32 -6.46
N ARG A 97 -18.50 -3.61 -7.55
CA ARG A 97 -19.31 -2.38 -7.49
C ARG A 97 -20.71 -2.65 -6.93
N TYR A 98 -21.35 -3.74 -7.33
CA TYR A 98 -22.64 -4.14 -6.78
C TYR A 98 -22.57 -4.37 -5.26
N PHE A 99 -21.51 -5.03 -4.78
CA PHE A 99 -21.29 -5.27 -3.35
C PHE A 99 -20.59 -4.13 -2.61
N LYS A 100 -20.35 -2.98 -3.25
CA LYS A 100 -19.57 -1.85 -2.69
C LYS A 100 -18.20 -2.25 -2.13
N VAL A 101 -17.59 -3.26 -2.75
CA VAL A 101 -16.26 -3.75 -2.42
C VAL A 101 -15.25 -3.08 -3.34
N HIS A 102 -14.09 -2.74 -2.79
CA HIS A 102 -12.94 -2.27 -3.55
C HIS A 102 -11.71 -3.10 -3.21
N SER A 103 -10.77 -3.21 -4.15
CA SER A 103 -9.43 -3.72 -3.85
C SER A 103 -8.40 -2.61 -3.96
N LEU A 104 -7.63 -2.44 -2.89
CA LEU A 104 -6.47 -1.54 -2.85
C LEU A 104 -5.23 -2.38 -3.11
N THR A 105 -4.45 -1.99 -4.11
CA THR A 105 -3.15 -2.57 -4.42
C THR A 105 -2.08 -1.55 -4.08
N VAL A 106 -1.14 -1.97 -3.21
CA VAL A 106 0.03 -1.17 -2.84
C VAL A 106 1.24 -1.81 -3.48
N GLU A 107 1.93 -1.04 -4.33
CA GLU A 107 3.19 -1.45 -4.94
C GLU A 107 4.35 -0.70 -4.29
N THR A 108 5.44 -1.43 -4.04
CA THR A 108 6.63 -0.89 -3.36
C THR A 108 7.88 -1.05 -4.22
N ALA A 109 8.72 -0.02 -4.26
CA ALA A 109 10.02 -0.08 -4.93
C ALA A 109 10.98 -1.05 -4.22
N GLY A 110 11.73 -1.82 -5.01
CA GLY A 110 12.93 -2.52 -4.54
C GLY A 110 12.73 -3.96 -4.01
N GLN A 111 11.53 -4.52 -4.11
CA GLN A 111 11.32 -5.96 -3.87
C GLN A 111 10.86 -6.64 -5.15
N SER A 112 11.57 -7.68 -5.59
CA SER A 112 11.26 -8.48 -6.77
C SER A 112 10.44 -9.75 -6.45
N SER A 113 9.94 -9.88 -5.22
CA SER A 113 9.22 -11.07 -4.73
C SER A 113 7.83 -10.73 -4.18
N GLN A 114 7.06 -11.76 -3.78
CA GLN A 114 5.70 -11.75 -3.19
C GLN A 114 5.38 -10.68 -2.11
N GLY A 115 6.37 -9.90 -1.65
CA GLY A 115 6.20 -8.75 -0.76
C GLY A 115 6.05 -7.39 -1.46
N ALA A 116 6.33 -7.29 -2.75
CA ALA A 116 6.34 -6.03 -3.51
C ALA A 116 4.96 -5.47 -3.81
N LEU A 117 3.96 -6.36 -3.84
CA LEU A 117 2.60 -6.04 -4.21
C LEU A 117 1.66 -6.60 -3.15
N VAL A 118 1.00 -5.70 -2.41
CA VAL A 118 0.03 -6.06 -1.37
C VAL A 118 -1.36 -5.68 -1.82
N LYS A 119 -2.23 -6.68 -2.00
CA LYS A 119 -3.65 -6.47 -2.29
C LYS A 119 -4.48 -6.63 -1.03
N LEU A 120 -5.29 -5.63 -0.72
CA LEU A 120 -6.30 -5.65 0.32
C LEU A 120 -7.68 -5.56 -0.31
N TYR A 121 -8.64 -6.31 0.23
CA TYR A 121 -10.02 -6.31 -0.24
C TYR A 121 -10.93 -5.76 0.84
N GLY A 122 -11.90 -4.95 0.43
CA GLY A 122 -13.02 -4.61 1.30
C GLY A 122 -12.84 -3.41 2.20
N ILE A 123 -11.85 -2.56 1.93
CA ILE A 123 -11.69 -1.32 2.68
C ILE A 123 -12.92 -0.44 2.42
N THR A 124 -13.60 -0.07 3.49
CA THR A 124 -14.66 0.95 3.52
C THR A 124 -14.01 2.29 3.20
N ASP A 125 -14.58 3.01 2.23
CA ASP A 125 -14.08 4.31 1.79
C ASP A 125 -12.60 4.30 1.35
N VAL A 126 -12.31 3.39 0.41
CA VAL A 126 -10.95 3.16 -0.07
C VAL A 126 -10.34 4.41 -0.73
N GLU A 127 -11.17 5.28 -1.31
CA GLU A 127 -10.76 6.52 -1.96
C GLU A 127 -10.20 7.48 -0.92
N GLN A 128 -10.96 7.77 0.15
CA GLN A 128 -10.46 8.60 1.24
C GLN A 128 -9.25 8.01 1.96
N PHE A 129 -9.12 6.67 2.01
CA PHE A 129 -7.94 6.04 2.57
C PHE A 129 -6.72 6.24 1.65
N ARG A 130 -6.86 6.00 0.34
CA ARG A 130 -5.81 6.23 -0.65
C ARG A 130 -5.33 7.66 -0.64
N ASP A 131 -6.25 8.62 -0.66
CA ASP A 131 -5.91 10.04 -0.69
C ASP A 131 -5.17 10.47 0.58
N ALA A 132 -5.55 9.92 1.74
CA ALA A 132 -4.82 10.14 2.99
C ALA A 132 -3.38 9.59 2.95
N VAL A 133 -3.18 8.39 2.39
CA VAL A 133 -1.85 7.79 2.23
C VAL A 133 -0.98 8.62 1.27
N LEU A 134 -1.54 9.03 0.13
CA LEU A 134 -0.84 9.86 -0.86
C LEU A 134 -0.44 11.22 -0.27
N LYS A 135 -1.38 11.90 0.40
CA LYS A 135 -1.12 13.17 1.07
C LYS A 135 0.00 13.06 2.10
N GLN A 136 -0.01 12.00 2.92
CA GLN A 136 1.03 11.78 3.93
C GLN A 136 2.40 11.52 3.29
N ARG A 137 2.46 10.73 2.21
CA ARG A 137 3.69 10.51 1.44
C ARG A 137 4.25 11.82 0.89
N ASP A 138 3.39 12.65 0.31
CA ASP A 138 3.81 13.92 -0.31
C ASP A 138 4.32 14.91 0.73
N LEU A 139 3.70 14.95 1.92
CA LEU A 139 4.21 15.72 3.06
C LEU A 139 5.61 15.25 3.47
N LEU A 140 5.84 13.95 3.59
CA LEU A 140 7.16 13.41 3.95
C LEU A 140 8.24 13.70 2.91
N LYS A 141 7.88 13.69 1.62
CA LYS A 141 8.79 14.11 0.54
C LYS A 141 9.11 15.59 0.67
N SER A 142 8.11 16.45 0.85
CA SER A 142 8.33 17.90 1.00
C SER A 142 9.23 18.25 2.19
N THR A 143 9.04 17.62 3.36
CA THR A 143 9.95 17.82 4.51
C THR A 143 11.37 17.34 4.23
N THR A 144 11.53 16.28 3.44
CA THR A 144 12.85 15.78 3.04
C THR A 144 13.50 16.73 2.03
N ASP A 145 12.74 17.23 1.06
CA ASP A 145 13.22 18.18 0.05
C ASP A 145 13.53 19.56 0.66
N GLU A 146 12.75 20.03 1.64
CA GLU A 146 13.04 21.24 2.42
C GLU A 146 14.30 21.10 3.29
N ALA A 147 14.53 19.92 3.87
CA ALA A 147 15.76 19.64 4.63
C ALA A 147 17.00 19.49 3.72
N VAL A 148 16.81 19.24 2.42
CA VAL A 148 17.87 19.08 1.42
C VAL A 148 18.03 20.32 0.54
N GLN A 149 17.18 21.35 0.67
CA GLN A 149 17.49 22.65 0.07
C GLN A 149 18.81 23.14 0.66
N PRO A 150 19.90 23.21 -0.12
CA PRO A 150 21.08 23.83 0.37
C PRO A 150 20.73 25.32 0.45
N THR A 151 20.99 25.93 1.59
CA THR A 151 21.14 27.38 1.74
C THR A 151 22.23 27.97 0.82
N SER A 152 22.79 27.19 -0.12
CA SER A 152 23.63 27.71 -1.19
C SER A 152 22.74 28.34 -2.26
N ASN A 153 22.72 29.67 -2.24
CA ASN A 153 22.29 30.49 -3.36
C ASN A 153 22.78 29.86 -4.68
N PRO A 154 21.99 29.81 -5.77
CA PRO A 154 22.42 29.22 -7.04
C PRO A 154 23.77 29.76 -7.55
N ASP A 155 24.09 31.01 -7.18
CA ASP A 155 25.38 31.63 -7.43
C ASP A 155 26.57 30.90 -6.77
N ASP A 156 26.39 30.36 -5.55
CA ASP A 156 27.44 29.65 -4.80
C ASP A 156 27.84 28.33 -5.46
N SER A 157 26.86 27.64 -6.05
CA SER A 157 27.12 26.42 -6.82
C SER A 157 27.89 26.74 -8.11
N LEU A 158 27.59 27.88 -8.75
CA LEU A 158 28.27 28.32 -9.96
C LEU A 158 29.71 28.82 -9.68
N THR A 159 29.96 29.44 -8.54
CA THR A 159 31.33 29.78 -8.10
C THR A 159 32.14 28.53 -7.81
N LEU A 160 31.60 27.55 -7.07
CA LEU A 160 32.30 26.29 -6.81
C LEU A 160 32.63 25.53 -8.11
N LEU A 161 31.71 25.49 -9.08
CA LEU A 161 31.96 24.86 -10.38
C LEU A 161 33.04 25.59 -11.19
N ARG A 162 33.11 26.93 -11.11
CA ARG A 162 34.21 27.71 -11.72
C ARG A 162 35.55 27.42 -11.03
N GLU A 163 35.55 27.33 -9.72
CA GLU A 163 36.74 27.09 -8.92
C GLU A 163 37.31 25.67 -9.16
N ILE A 164 36.44 24.66 -9.26
CA ILE A 164 36.81 23.29 -9.67
C ILE A 164 37.38 23.28 -11.10
N ARG A 165 36.75 24.00 -12.03
CA ARG A 165 37.25 24.09 -13.41
C ARG A 165 38.64 24.72 -13.46
N ASP A 166 38.87 25.80 -12.71
CA ASP A 166 40.11 26.56 -12.76
C ASP A 166 41.26 25.79 -12.11
N THR A 167 41.01 25.08 -11.01
CA THR A 167 41.98 24.15 -10.39
C THR A 167 42.36 22.98 -11.33
N LEU A 168 41.38 22.38 -12.03
CA LEU A 168 41.67 21.34 -13.03
C LEU A 168 42.51 21.87 -14.20
N LYS A 169 42.29 23.11 -14.61
CA LYS A 169 43.04 23.75 -15.71
C LYS A 169 44.49 24.04 -15.31
N GLU A 170 44.71 24.44 -14.06
CA GLU A 170 46.04 24.63 -13.48
C GLU A 170 46.82 23.30 -13.44
N ILE A 171 46.20 22.23 -12.95
CA ILE A 171 46.81 20.89 -12.92
C ILE A 171 47.17 20.42 -14.33
N ALA A 172 46.25 20.56 -15.30
CA ALA A 172 46.48 20.19 -16.70
C ALA A 172 47.62 21.00 -17.37
N SER A 173 47.89 22.22 -16.89
CA SER A 173 49.00 23.04 -17.38
C SER A 173 50.35 22.68 -16.74
N LYS A 174 50.33 22.00 -15.59
CA LYS A 174 51.52 21.63 -14.80
C LYS A 174 52.06 20.24 -15.15
N ASP A 175 51.26 19.39 -15.79
CA ASP A 175 51.63 18.07 -16.31
C ASP A 175 52.24 18.10 -17.73
N LYS A 176 52.55 19.28 -18.29
CA LYS A 176 53.20 19.46 -19.59
C LYS A 176 54.53 20.18 -19.46
#